data_AF-A0A7S3VWX4-F1
#
_entry.id   AF-A0A7S3VWX4-F1
#
_cell.length_a   1.000
_cell.length_b   1.000
_cell.length_c   1.000
_cell.angle_alpha   90.00
_cell.angle_beta   90.00
_cell.angle_gamma   90.00
#
_symmetry.space_group_name_H-M   'P 1'
#
loop_
_entity.id
_entity.type
_entity.pdbx_description
1 polymer ?
#
loop_
_entity_poly.entity_id
_entity_poly.type
_entity_poly.pdbx_seq_one_letter_code
_entity_poly.pdbx_strand_id
1 'polypeptide(L)'
;GVSNDFADIVQVLDTYVDKKAILHVLSSTPVQNREEALRESGMRLRNLSLQQYVGGCTSMKNLARLPLTEALSIIVMSESSLSEDATQTDSACLSCAVTIASICEGR
;
A
#
# COMPACT_ATOMS: atom_id res chain seq x y z
N GLY A 1 -2.47 -0.91 -2.58
CA GLY A 1 -3.14 -0.09 -3.60
C GLY A 1 -2.96 1.37 -3.29
N VAL A 2 -3.01 2.23 -4.31
CA VAL A 2 -3.12 3.70 -4.14
C VAL A 2 -4.54 4.11 -4.50
N SER A 3 -5.24 4.67 -3.51
CA SER A 3 -6.55 5.30 -3.66
C SER A 3 -6.41 6.82 -3.72
N ASN A 4 -7.51 7.54 -3.94
CA ASN A 4 -7.53 8.99 -3.92
C ASN A 4 -7.16 9.56 -2.53
N ASP A 5 -7.47 8.83 -1.47
CA ASP A 5 -7.18 9.20 -0.07
C ASP A 5 -5.77 8.79 0.38
N PHE A 6 -4.95 8.22 -0.52
CA PHE A 6 -3.63 7.71 -0.16
C PHE A 6 -2.75 8.78 0.47
N ALA A 7 -2.77 10.01 -0.06
CA ALA A 7 -1.99 11.10 0.50
C ALA A 7 -2.43 11.42 1.94
N ASP A 8 -3.72 11.55 2.18
CA ASP A 8 -4.26 11.87 3.50
C ASP A 8 -3.92 10.77 4.53
N ILE A 9 -4.04 9.50 4.12
CA ILE A 9 -3.67 8.36 4.96
C ILE A 9 -2.18 8.40 5.31
N VAL A 10 -1.31 8.64 4.34
CA VAL A 10 0.14 8.73 4.58
C VAL A 10 0.47 9.88 5.53
N GLN A 11 -0.18 11.04 5.38
CA GLN A 11 0.01 12.19 6.26
C GLN A 11 -0.44 11.92 7.70
N VAL A 12 -1.59 11.25 7.86
CA VAL A 12 -2.08 10.83 9.18
C VAL A 12 -1.08 9.84 9.79
N LEU A 13 -0.65 8.82 9.05
CA LEU A 13 0.34 7.85 9.53
C LEU A 13 1.64 8.53 9.97
N ASP A 14 2.18 9.47 9.18
CA ASP A 14 3.41 10.21 9.52
C ASP A 14 3.30 10.93 10.87
N THR A 15 2.10 11.35 11.26
CA THR A 15 1.86 12.05 12.54
C THR A 15 1.91 11.11 13.75
N TYR A 16 1.49 9.85 13.59
CA TYR A 16 1.31 8.91 14.72
C TYR A 16 2.40 7.86 14.87
N VAL A 17 3.19 7.60 13.82
CA VAL A 17 4.27 6.61 13.86
C VAL A 17 5.56 7.16 14.45
N ASP A 18 6.37 6.24 14.99
CA ASP A 18 7.70 6.58 15.48
C ASP A 18 8.61 7.10 14.36
N LYS A 19 9.60 7.90 14.75
CA LYS A 19 10.65 8.37 13.84
C LYS A 19 11.36 7.18 13.19
N LYS A 20 11.60 7.28 11.89
CA LYS A 20 12.24 6.26 11.03
C LYS A 20 11.35 5.04 10.74
N ALA A 21 10.04 5.14 10.96
CA ALA A 21 9.12 4.12 10.48
C ALA A 21 9.17 4.03 8.94
N ILE A 22 8.99 2.82 8.41
CA ILE A 22 9.03 2.55 6.97
C ILE A 22 7.62 2.16 6.53
N LEU A 23 7.08 2.88 5.55
CA LEU A 23 5.82 2.54 4.91
C LEU A 23 6.11 1.88 3.55
N HIS A 24 5.82 0.59 3.47
CA HIS A 24 5.93 -0.17 2.23
C HIS A 24 4.64 -0.04 1.42
N VAL A 25 4.74 0.37 0.15
CA VAL A 25 3.58 0.64 -0.72
C VAL A 25 3.66 -0.21 -1.98
N LEU A 26 2.84 -1.26 -2.03
CA LEU A 26 2.60 -2.06 -3.24
C LEU A 26 1.37 -1.54 -3.99
N SER A 27 1.56 -1.16 -5.25
CA SER A 27 0.48 -0.73 -6.14
C SER A 27 0.81 -1.04 -7.59
N SER A 28 -0.21 -1.23 -8.43
CA SER A 28 -0.03 -1.26 -9.89
C SER A 28 0.41 0.09 -10.47
N THR A 29 0.13 1.19 -9.75
CA THR A 29 0.52 2.55 -10.16
C THR A 29 2.05 2.71 -10.24
N PRO A 30 2.59 3.26 -11.34
CA PRO A 30 4.00 3.59 -11.47
C PRO A 30 4.50 4.47 -10.31
N VAL A 31 5.78 4.30 -9.93
CA VAL A 31 6.38 5.07 -8.83
C VAL A 31 6.40 6.56 -9.15
N GLN A 32 6.71 6.93 -10.39
CA GLN A 32 6.79 8.34 -10.80
C GLN A 32 5.48 9.09 -10.56
N ASN A 33 4.35 8.49 -10.97
CA ASN A 33 3.03 9.10 -10.82
C ASN A 33 2.65 9.25 -9.34
N ARG A 34 3.07 8.31 -8.48
CA ARG A 34 2.84 8.39 -7.03
C ARG A 34 3.65 9.49 -6.37
N GLU A 35 4.93 9.59 -6.74
CA GLU A 35 5.81 10.65 -6.24
C GLU A 35 5.35 12.02 -6.70
N GLU A 36 4.85 12.13 -7.93
CA GLU A 36 4.25 13.36 -8.42
C GLU A 36 3.00 13.74 -7.64
N ALA A 37 2.06 12.80 -7.44
CA ALA A 37 0.85 13.05 -6.65
C ALA A 37 1.17 13.47 -5.20
N LEU A 38 2.16 12.82 -4.56
CA LEU A 38 2.62 13.21 -3.23
C LEU A 38 3.28 14.60 -3.24
N ARG A 39 4.05 14.94 -4.26
CA ARG A 39 4.66 16.27 -4.40
C ARG A 39 3.61 17.35 -4.60
N GLU A 40 2.61 17.10 -5.43
CA GLU A 40 1.49 18.03 -5.70
C GLU A 40 0.63 18.26 -4.46
N SER A 41 0.48 17.23 -3.60
CA SER A 41 -0.23 17.38 -2.32
C SER A 41 0.48 18.33 -1.32
N GLY A 42 1.73 18.71 -1.58
CA GLY A 42 2.53 19.56 -0.68
C GLY A 42 2.97 18.87 0.62
N MET A 43 2.76 17.56 0.72
CA MET A 43 3.07 16.77 1.91
C MET A 43 4.58 16.74 2.19
N ARG A 44 4.94 16.81 3.48
CA ARG A 44 6.33 16.66 3.96
C ARG A 44 6.39 15.63 5.07
N LEU A 45 6.88 14.43 4.74
CA LEU A 45 7.09 13.35 5.69
C LEU A 45 8.22 13.70 6.66
N ARG A 46 8.00 13.49 7.95
CA ARG A 46 8.98 13.77 9.02
C ARG A 46 9.44 12.52 9.74
N ASN A 47 8.53 11.56 9.92
CA ASN A 47 8.78 10.35 10.68
C ASN A 47 8.86 9.12 9.76
N LEU A 48 8.16 9.14 8.63
CA LEU A 48 8.09 8.06 7.67
C LEU A 48 9.12 8.15 6.54
N SER A 49 9.58 6.97 6.11
CA SER A 49 10.25 6.75 4.83
C SER A 49 9.39 5.85 3.95
N LEU A 50 9.20 6.22 2.68
CA LEU A 50 8.41 5.43 1.73
C LEU A 50 9.30 4.43 0.99
N GLN A 51 8.89 3.16 0.98
CA GLN A 51 9.47 2.15 0.09
C GLN A 51 8.41 1.64 -0.88
N GLN A 52 8.58 1.97 -2.16
CA GLN A 52 7.55 1.78 -3.18
C GLN A 52 7.84 0.57 -4.07
N TYR A 53 6.82 -0.25 -4.29
CA TYR A 53 6.86 -1.44 -5.14
C TYR A 53 5.79 -1.32 -6.21
N VAL A 54 6.13 -1.73 -7.43
CA VAL A 54 5.17 -1.80 -8.55
C VAL A 54 4.74 -3.24 -8.74
N GLY A 55 3.42 -3.45 -8.78
CA GLY A 55 2.81 -4.75 -9.07
C GLY A 55 1.41 -4.88 -8.48
N GLY A 56 0.63 -5.83 -9.01
CA GLY A 56 -0.70 -6.13 -8.50
C GLY A 56 -0.66 -6.75 -7.11
N CYS A 57 -1.62 -6.34 -6.27
CA CYS A 57 -1.77 -6.77 -4.88
C CYS A 57 -2.24 -8.23 -4.72
N THR A 58 -2.84 -8.82 -5.75
CA THR A 58 -3.25 -10.23 -5.78
C THR A 58 -2.13 -11.20 -6.18
N SER A 59 -0.95 -10.67 -6.55
CA SER A 59 0.20 -11.48 -6.95
C SER A 59 1.02 -11.89 -5.73
N MET A 60 1.02 -13.18 -5.43
CA MET A 60 1.86 -13.77 -4.37
C MET A 60 3.34 -13.42 -4.54
N LYS A 61 3.87 -13.40 -5.78
CA LYS A 61 5.26 -13.01 -6.07
C LYS A 61 5.56 -11.56 -5.68
N ASN A 62 4.60 -10.66 -5.83
CA ASN A 62 4.77 -9.26 -5.45
C ASN A 62 4.66 -9.09 -3.94
N LEU A 63 3.70 -9.76 -3.31
CA LEU A 63 3.52 -9.76 -1.86
C LEU A 63 4.72 -10.35 -1.12
N ALA A 64 5.34 -11.41 -1.63
CA ALA A 64 6.52 -12.03 -1.06
C ALA A 64 7.78 -11.13 -1.05
N ARG A 65 7.77 -10.00 -1.77
CA ARG A 65 8.86 -9.01 -1.76
C ARG A 65 8.75 -8.03 -0.59
N LEU A 66 7.61 -8.02 0.10
CA LEU A 66 7.34 -7.15 1.24
C LEU A 66 7.71 -7.88 2.53
N PRO A 67 8.17 -7.16 3.57
CA PRO A 67 8.46 -7.75 4.88
C PRO A 67 7.17 -7.99 5.68
N LEU A 68 6.25 -8.80 5.15
CA LEU A 68 4.90 -8.99 5.69
C LEU A 68 4.89 -9.53 7.13
N THR A 69 5.84 -10.39 7.48
CA THR A 69 5.95 -10.98 8.82
C THR A 69 6.52 -10.03 9.87
N GLU A 70 7.21 -8.97 9.46
CA GLU A 70 7.81 -7.96 10.34
C GLU A 70 6.93 -6.69 10.45
N ALA A 71 5.91 -6.58 9.61
CA ALA A 71 5.03 -5.43 9.57
C ALA A 71 4.19 -5.33 10.85
N LEU A 72 4.20 -4.14 11.48
CA LEU A 72 3.33 -3.84 12.63
C LEU A 72 1.84 -3.85 12.25
N SER A 73 1.54 -3.41 11.04
CA SER A 73 0.19 -3.40 10.48
C SER A 73 0.25 -3.47 8.97
N ILE A 74 -0.83 -4.00 8.38
CA ILE A 74 -1.01 -4.11 6.94
C ILE A 74 -2.35 -3.50 6.60
N ILE A 75 -2.37 -2.55 5.66
CA ILE A 75 -3.59 -1.89 5.18
C ILE A 75 -3.81 -2.32 3.74
N VAL A 76 -4.93 -3.00 3.49
CA VAL A 76 -5.37 -3.35 2.14
C VAL A 76 -6.36 -2.31 1.67
N MET A 77 -6.02 -1.62 0.59
CA MET A 77 -6.83 -0.58 -0.02
C MET A 77 -7.13 -0.93 -1.47
N SER A 78 -8.34 -0.59 -1.90
CA SER A 78 -8.70 -0.63 -3.32
C SER A 78 -7.81 0.32 -4.12
N GLU A 79 -7.55 -0.05 -5.37
CA GLU A 79 -6.86 0.85 -6.30
C GLU A 79 -7.92 1.53 -7.16
N SER A 80 -7.92 2.86 -7.15
CA SER A 80 -8.83 3.65 -8.00
C SER A 80 -8.65 3.34 -9.49
N SER A 81 -7.50 2.78 -9.89
CA SER A 81 -7.15 2.48 -11.28
C SER A 81 -7.58 1.11 -11.78
N LEU A 82 -8.05 0.20 -10.92
CA LEU A 82 -8.34 -1.18 -11.33
C LEU A 82 -9.73 -1.35 -11.94
N SER A 83 -10.75 -0.70 -11.38
CA SER A 83 -12.16 -0.95 -11.73
C SER A 83 -13.07 0.11 -11.13
N GLU A 84 -14.07 0.56 -11.88
CA GLU A 84 -15.22 1.32 -11.33
C GLU A 84 -16.29 0.39 -10.71
N ASP A 85 -16.23 -0.91 -10.98
CA ASP A 85 -17.06 -1.93 -10.34
C ASP A 85 -16.53 -2.23 -8.93
N ALA A 86 -17.31 -1.78 -7.93
CA ALA A 86 -17.06 -1.99 -6.51
C ALA A 86 -16.89 -3.47 -6.15
N THR A 87 -17.63 -4.36 -6.82
CA THR A 87 -17.56 -5.81 -6.55
C THR A 87 -16.18 -6.36 -6.90
N GLN A 88 -15.59 -5.90 -8.01
CA GLN A 88 -14.26 -6.33 -8.42
C GLN A 88 -13.18 -5.77 -7.49
N THR A 89 -13.30 -4.50 -7.08
CA THR A 89 -12.34 -3.91 -6.14
C THR A 89 -12.39 -4.59 -4.77
N ASP A 90 -13.57 -4.91 -4.27
CA ASP A 90 -13.74 -5.59 -2.98
C ASP A 90 -13.23 -7.03 -3.04
N SER A 91 -13.51 -7.74 -4.14
CA SER A 91 -12.98 -9.08 -4.40
C SER A 91 -11.44 -9.09 -4.43
N ALA A 92 -10.83 -8.09 -5.07
CA ALA A 92 -9.37 -7.94 -5.11
C ALA A 92 -8.79 -7.66 -3.71
N CYS A 93 -9.43 -6.78 -2.93
CA CYS A 93 -9.02 -6.50 -1.55
C CYS A 93 -9.10 -7.76 -0.67
N LEU A 94 -10.20 -8.51 -0.76
CA LEU A 94 -10.37 -9.74 0.00
C LEU A 94 -9.34 -10.80 -0.41
N SER A 95 -9.12 -10.98 -1.71
CA SER A 95 -8.11 -11.90 -2.25
C SER A 95 -6.69 -11.54 -1.78
N CYS A 96 -6.34 -10.26 -1.79
CA CYS A 96 -5.08 -9.75 -1.25
C CYS A 96 -4.94 -10.08 0.25
N ALA A 97 -5.96 -9.77 1.06
CA ALA A 97 -5.97 -10.04 2.49
C ALA A 97 -5.79 -11.53 2.82
N VAL A 98 -6.52 -12.40 2.12
CA VAL A 98 -6.40 -13.87 2.26
C VAL A 98 -5.01 -14.35 1.86
N THR A 99 -4.46 -13.83 0.76
CA THR A 99 -3.11 -14.21 0.30
C THR A 99 -2.04 -13.81 1.31
N ILE A 100 -2.16 -12.61 1.90
CA ILE A 100 -1.26 -12.15 2.96
C ILE A 100 -1.34 -13.06 4.18
N ALA A 101 -2.55 -13.42 4.62
CA ALA A 101 -2.74 -14.36 5.73
C ALA A 101 -2.06 -15.70 5.45
N SER A 102 -2.26 -16.28 4.27
CA SER A 102 -1.59 -17.53 3.87
C SER A 102 -0.06 -17.42 3.90
N ILE A 103 0.51 -16.33 3.38
CA ILE A 103 1.97 -16.10 3.39
C ILE A 103 2.48 -16.01 4.84
N CYS A 104 1.80 -15.27 5.70
CA CYS A 104 2.20 -15.11 7.10
C CYS A 104 2.04 -16.40 7.92
N GLU A 105 1.07 -17.26 7.57
CA GLU A 105 0.89 -18.59 8.17
C GLU A 105 1.92 -19.63 7.66
N GLY A 106 2.75 -19.29 6.67
CA GLY A 106 3.75 -20.19 6.09
C GLY A 106 3.15 -21.31 5.24
N ARG A 107 1.97 -21.07 4.63
CA ARG A 107 1.25 -22.02 3.78
C ARG A 107 1.50 -21.78 2.29
#